data_AF-A0A139DC53-F1
#
_entry.id   AF-A0A139DC53-F1
#
_cell.length_a   1.000
_cell.length_b   1.000
_cell.length_c   1.000
_cell.angle_alpha   90.00
_cell.angle_beta   90.00
_cell.angle_gamma   90.00
#
_symmetry.space_group_name_H-M   'P 1'
#
loop_
_entity.id
_entity.type
_entity.pdbx_description
1 polymer ?
#
loop_
_entity_poly.entity_id
_entity_poly.type
_entity_poly.pdbx_seq_one_letter_code
_entity_poly.pdbx_strand_id
1 'polypeptide(L)' 'MNEKALVEPVPEHGGRLRQAARQWDIPESQWLDLSTGINPNSWP' A
#
# COMPACT_ATOMS: atom_id res chain seq x y z
N MET A 1 -11.58 -8.98 33.28
CA MET A 1 -10.13 -8.85 33.00
C MET A 1 -9.99 -8.73 31.49
N ASN A 2 -9.32 -7.68 31.02
CA ASN A 2 -9.44 -7.13 29.66
C ASN A 2 -8.86 -8.05 28.58
N GLU A 3 -9.68 -8.35 27.57
CA GLU A 3 -9.37 -9.27 26.45
C GLU A 3 -8.76 -8.55 25.24
N LYS A 4 -8.41 -7.27 25.37
CA LYS A 4 -7.64 -6.55 24.35
C LYS A 4 -6.18 -7.02 24.44
N ALA A 5 -5.92 -8.20 23.89
CA ALA A 5 -4.58 -8.56 23.47
C ALA A 5 -4.02 -7.40 22.66
N LEU A 6 -2.81 -6.98 23.03
CA LEU A 6 -2.02 -5.93 22.39
C LEU A 6 -1.62 -6.42 20.99
N VAL A 7 -2.58 -6.43 20.06
CA VAL A 7 -2.29 -6.64 18.64
C VAL A 7 -1.57 -5.39 18.19
N GLU A 8 -0.25 -5.45 18.16
CA GLU A 8 0.55 -4.44 17.46
C GLU A 8 -0.08 -4.24 16.08
N PRO A 9 -0.35 -2.99 15.68
CA PRO A 9 -0.96 -2.74 14.39
C PRO A 9 -0.08 -3.36 13.31
N VAL A 10 -0.72 -4.06 12.36
CA VAL A 10 0.00 -4.59 11.20
C VAL A 10 0.80 -3.44 10.58
N PRO A 11 2.11 -3.60 10.36
CA PRO A 11 2.92 -2.55 9.76
C PRO A 11 2.30 -2.06 8.46
N GLU A 12 2.49 -0.78 8.16
CA GLU A 12 2.05 -0.28 6.88
C GLU A 12 2.87 -0.91 5.73
N HIS A 13 2.17 -1.43 4.72
CA HIS A 13 2.77 -2.01 3.51
C HIS A 13 2.51 -1.13 2.28
N GLY A 14 3.38 -1.17 1.27
CA GLY A 14 3.16 -0.54 -0.03
C GLY A 14 2.03 -1.17 -0.86
N GLY A 15 1.85 -0.72 -2.10
CA GLY A 15 0.88 -1.29 -3.05
C GLY A 15 -0.53 -0.71 -2.93
N ARG A 16 -0.71 0.37 -2.17
CA ARG A 16 -2.03 0.96 -1.87
C ARG A 16 -2.43 2.07 -2.86
N LEU A 17 -2.24 1.83 -4.16
CA LEU A 17 -2.47 2.83 -5.21
C LEU A 17 -3.91 3.37 -5.21
N ARG A 18 -4.90 2.51 -4.98
CA ARG A 18 -6.32 2.89 -4.86
C ARG A 18 -6.59 3.87 -3.71
N GLN A 19 -5.86 3.74 -2.60
CA GLN A 19 -5.99 4.67 -1.47
C GLN A 19 -5.42 6.04 -1.85
N ALA A 20 -4.23 6.07 -2.46
CA ALA A 20 -3.60 7.32 -2.93
C ALA A 20 -4.46 8.03 -3.97
N ALA A 21 -5.00 7.29 -4.94
CA ALA A 21 -5.89 7.81 -5.98
C ALA A 21 -7.12 8.54 -5.39
N ARG A 22 -7.76 7.94 -4.37
CA ARG A 22 -8.89 8.57 -3.67
C ARG A 22 -8.49 9.79 -2.84
N GLN A 23 -7.35 9.72 -2.15
CA GLN A 23 -6.91 10.77 -1.25
C GLN A 23 -6.51 12.05 -2.00
N TRP A 24 -5.94 11.90 -3.21
CA TRP A 24 -5.39 13.01 -3.98
C TRP A 24 -6.21 13.34 -5.24
N ASP A 25 -7.31 12.62 -5.47
CA ASP A 25 -8.18 12.79 -6.65
C ASP A 25 -7.43 12.71 -8.00
N ILE A 26 -6.45 11.81 -8.07
CA ILE A 26 -5.69 11.51 -9.29
C ILE A 26 -6.06 10.09 -9.74
N PRO A 27 -6.53 9.88 -10.99
CA PRO A 27 -6.83 8.55 -11.53
C PRO A 27 -5.71 7.53 -11.29
N GLU A 28 -6.06 6.29 -10.92
CA GLU A 28 -5.09 5.22 -10.61
C GLU A 28 -4.05 5.01 -11.73
N SER A 29 -4.47 5.15 -12.99
CA SER A 29 -3.60 5.01 -14.17
C SER A 29 -2.54 6.11 -14.34
N GLN A 30 -2.65 7.22 -13.59
CA GLN A 30 -1.69 8.33 -13.63
C GLN A 30 -0.60 8.23 -12.55
N TRP A 31 -0.60 7.14 -11.77
CA TRP A 31 0.39 6.94 -10.72
C TRP A 31 1.52 6.01 -11.15
N LEU A 32 2.72 6.29 -10.63
CA LEU A 32 3.86 5.38 -10.60
C LEU A 32 4.02 4.85 -9.17
N ASP A 33 3.78 3.55 -8.97
CA ASP A 33 3.90 2.94 -7.64
C ASP A 33 5.34 2.53 -7.32
N LEU A 34 6.01 3.32 -6.49
CA LEU A 34 7.36 3.03 -5.97
C LEU A 34 7.35 2.45 -4.54
N SER A 35 6.17 2.16 -4.00
CA SER A 35 6.02 1.75 -2.59
C SER A 35 6.22 0.25 -2.34
N THR A 36 6.28 -0.56 -3.41
CA THR A 36 6.34 -2.03 -3.34
C THR A 36 7.74 -2.63 -3.55
N GLY A 37 8.68 -1.86 -4.12
CA GLY A 37 10.00 -2.37 -4.49
C GLY A 37 9.99 -3.45 -5.60
N ILE A 38 8.86 -3.60 -6.33
CA ILE A 38 8.75 -4.56 -7.42
C ILE A 38 9.61 -4.11 -8.61
N ASN A 39 10.42 -5.02 -9.15
CA ASN A 39 11.17 -4.75 -10.39
C ASN A 39 10.18 -4.61 -11.55
N PRO A 40 10.16 -3.47 -12.27
CA PRO A 40 9.27 -3.30 -13.42
C PRO A 40 9.62 -4.25 -14.58
N ASN A 41 10.83 -4.80 -14.60
CA ASN A 41 11.25 -5.80 -15.57
C ASN A 41 10.96 -7.20 -15.02
N SER A 42 10.05 -7.91 -15.67
CA SER A 42 9.78 -9.33 -15.40
C SER A 42 11.02 -10.18 -15.66
N TRP A 43 11.24 -11.22 -14.85
CA TRP A 43 12.23 -12.26 -15.13
C TRP A 43 11.78 -13.13 -16.33
N PRO A 44 12.68 -13.56 -17.23
CA PRO A 44 12.36 -14.51 -18.29
C PRO A 44 12.12 -15.95 -17.81
#